data_AF-A0A529GNY3-F1
#
_entry.id   AF-A0A529GNY3-F1
#
_cell.length_a   1.000
_cell.length_b   1.000
_cell.length_c   1.000
_cell.angle_alpha   90.00
_cell.angle_beta   90.00
_cell.angle_gamma   90.00
#
_symmetry.space_group_name_H-M   'P 1'
#
loop_
_entity.id
_entity.type
_entity.pdbx_description
1 polymer ?
#
loop_
_entity_poly.entity_id
_entity_poly.type
_entity_poly.pdbx_seq_one_letter_code
_entity_poly.pdbx_strand_id
1 'polypeptide(L)'
;LSGNYLEALSLLEKMADLGSAYRLLAATYAQLGRLEDARRAASELLKLNPEFSIERYSSRAPYRDKALLARYVEGLRLAGLPE
;
A
#
# COMPACT_ATOMS: atom_id res chain seq x y z
N LEU A 1 -12.28 31.35 6.49
CA LEU A 1 -12.01 30.89 5.11
C LEU A 1 -11.01 29.71 5.02
N SER A 2 -10.50 29.16 6.12
CA SER A 2 -9.51 28.07 6.15
C SER A 2 -10.10 26.64 6.23
N GLY A 3 -11.41 26.48 6.49
CA GLY A 3 -12.03 25.17 6.69
C GLY A 3 -12.14 24.31 5.42
N ASN A 4 -12.41 24.93 4.26
CA ASN A 4 -12.73 24.19 3.04
C ASN A 4 -11.51 23.62 2.31
N TYR A 5 -10.32 24.20 2.48
CA TYR A 5 -9.11 23.74 1.78
C TYR A 5 -8.49 22.50 2.42
N LEU A 6 -8.53 22.38 3.75
CA LEU A 6 -8.10 21.17 4.45
C LEU A 6 -9.04 20.00 4.18
N GLU A 7 -10.34 20.27 4.07
CA GLU A 7 -11.35 19.26 3.72
C GLU A 7 -11.24 18.82 2.26
N ALA A 8 -11.01 19.77 1.33
CA ALA A 8 -10.72 19.46 -0.06
C ALA A 8 -9.40 18.68 -0.22
N LEU A 9 -8.37 19.02 0.56
CA LEU A 9 -7.11 18.27 0.58
C LEU A 9 -7.33 16.85 1.10
N SER A 10 -8.08 16.68 2.20
CA SER A 10 -8.43 15.36 2.74
C SER A 10 -9.27 14.53 1.75
N LEU A 11 -10.16 15.17 0.99
CA LEU A 11 -10.92 14.52 -0.07
C LEU A 11 -10.04 14.11 -1.26
N LEU A 12 -9.13 14.98 -1.69
CA LEU A 12 -8.17 14.68 -2.76
C LEU A 12 -7.17 13.60 -2.34
N GLU A 13 -6.71 13.58 -1.09
CA GLU A 13 -5.90 12.50 -0.51
C GLU A 13 -6.68 11.18 -0.45
N LYS A 14 -8.00 11.21 -0.20
CA LYS A 14 -8.86 10.03 -0.27
C LYS A 14 -9.13 9.56 -1.71
N MET A 15 -9.20 10.49 -2.67
CA MET A 15 -9.44 10.18 -4.09
C MET A 15 -8.17 9.71 -4.81
N ALA A 16 -7.01 10.29 -4.48
CA ALA A 16 -5.69 9.85 -4.87
C ALA A 16 -5.11 9.00 -3.73
N ASP A 17 -5.61 7.79 -3.53
CA ASP A 17 -5.04 6.84 -2.56
C ASP A 17 -3.68 6.33 -3.07
N LEU A 18 -2.68 7.21 -3.02
CA LEU A 18 -1.29 6.97 -3.38
C LEU A 18 -0.72 5.83 -2.52
N GLY A 19 -1.20 5.68 -1.28
CA GLY A 19 -0.86 4.54 -0.43
C GLY A 19 -1.28 3.22 -1.06
N SER A 20 -2.52 3.09 -1.53
CA SER A 20 -2.97 1.91 -2.26
C SER A 20 -2.20 1.69 -3.57
N ALA A 21 -1.86 2.76 -4.29
CA ALA A 21 -1.04 2.67 -5.50
C ALA A 21 0.37 2.13 -5.21
N TYR A 22 1.07 2.69 -4.22
CA TYR A 22 2.40 2.24 -3.82
C TYR A 22 2.38 0.82 -3.24
N ARG A 23 1.35 0.44 -2.48
CA ARG A 23 1.16 -0.93 -2.00
C ARG A 23 1.00 -1.92 -3.16
N LEU A 24 0.21 -1.57 -4.17
CA LEU A 24 0.05 -2.39 -5.36
C LEU A 24 1.34 -2.48 -6.18
N LEU A 25 2.06 -1.36 -6.36
CA LEU A 25 3.35 -1.33 -7.03
C LEU A 25 4.38 -2.21 -6.30
N ALA A 26 4.45 -2.11 -4.97
CA ALA A 26 5.34 -2.92 -4.14
C ALA A 26 5.10 -4.42 -4.37
N ALA A 27 3.86 -4.88 -4.22
CA ALA A 27 3.51 -6.28 -4.45
C ALA A 27 3.78 -6.72 -5.90
N THR A 28 3.46 -5.87 -6.88
CA THR A 28 3.63 -6.19 -8.30
C THR A 28 5.10 -6.31 -8.69
N TYR A 29 5.93 -5.35 -8.28
CA TYR A 29 7.37 -5.41 -8.54
C TYR A 29 8.02 -6.62 -7.87
N ALA A 30 7.61 -6.94 -6.64
CA ALA A 30 8.12 -8.12 -5.93
C ALA A 30 7.79 -9.42 -6.68
N GLN A 31 6.55 -9.58 -7.14
CA GLN A 31 6.11 -10.76 -7.91
C GLN A 31 6.81 -10.87 -9.28
N LEU A 32 7.28 -9.76 -9.84
CA LEU A 32 8.10 -9.72 -11.06
C LEU A 32 9.61 -9.91 -10.80
N GLY A 33 10.03 -10.15 -9.56
CA GLY A 33 11.43 -10.28 -9.18
C GLY A 33 12.22 -8.96 -9.12
N ARG A 34 11.54 -7.82 -9.29
CA ARG A 34 12.15 -6.47 -9.25
C ARG A 34 12.19 -5.94 -7.82
N LEU A 35 12.96 -6.61 -6.96
CA LEU A 35 12.94 -6.34 -5.50
C LEU A 35 13.38 -4.93 -5.11
N GLU A 36 14.31 -4.31 -5.85
CA GLU A 36 14.72 -2.92 -5.58
C GLU A 36 13.59 -1.91 -5.81
N ASP A 37 12.84 -2.06 -6.90
CA ASP A 37 11.69 -1.21 -7.19
C ASP A 37 10.54 -1.47 -6.21
N ALA A 38 10.38 -2.72 -5.79
CA ALA A 38 9.42 -3.09 -4.74
C ALA A 38 9.74 -2.39 -3.41
N ARG A 39 11.01 -2.41 -2.98
CA ARG A 39 11.49 -1.72 -1.78
C ARG A 39 11.29 -0.20 -1.86
N ARG A 40 11.53 0.40 -3.03
CA ARG A 40 11.27 1.84 -3.25
C ARG A 40 9.79 2.18 -3.08
N ALA A 41 8.91 1.41 -3.72
CA ALA A 41 7.47 1.60 -3.57
C ALA A 41 7.00 1.39 -2.11
N ALA A 42 7.55 0.39 -1.42
CA ALA A 42 7.29 0.17 0.00
C ALA A 42 7.74 1.36 0.88
N SER A 43 8.90 1.95 0.58
CA SER A 43 9.38 3.15 1.27
C SER A 43 8.45 4.34 1.06
N GLU A 44 7.96 4.58 -0.16
CA GLU A 44 6.99 5.64 -0.42
C GLU A 44 5.66 5.39 0.30
N LEU A 45 5.19 4.14 0.36
CA LEU A 45 4.03 3.78 1.16
C LEU A 45 4.23 4.13 2.64
N LEU A 46 5.37 3.78 3.23
CA LEU A 46 5.65 4.04 4.65
C LEU A 46 5.86 5.53 4.95
N LYS A 47 6.32 6.34 3.99
CA LYS A 47 6.33 7.80 4.14
C LYS A 47 4.91 8.37 4.24
N LEU A 48 3.96 7.82 3.49
CA LEU A 48 2.55 8.25 3.50
C LEU A 48 1.76 7.65 4.67
N ASN A 49 2.07 6.41 5.05
CA ASN A 49 1.42 5.68 6.13
C ASN A 49 2.46 4.93 6.97
N PRO A 50 3.09 5.61 7.94
CA PRO A 50 4.12 5.01 8.79
C PRO A 50 3.64 3.82 9.63
N GLU A 51 2.33 3.75 9.91
CA GLU A 51 1.68 2.67 10.66
C GLU A 51 1.11 1.58 9.75
N PHE A 52 1.48 1.57 8.47
CA PHE A 52 1.10 0.47 7.59
C PHE A 52 1.63 -0.85 8.14
N SER A 53 0.78 -1.88 8.11
CA SER A 53 1.14 -3.25 8.47
C SER A 53 0.40 -4.23 7.55
N ILE A 54 1.06 -5.33 7.20
CA ILE A 54 0.51 -6.40 6.36
C ILE A 54 -0.67 -7.09 7.07
N GLU A 55 -0.58 -7.34 8.37
CA GLU A 55 -1.62 -7.92 9.21
C GLU A 55 -2.87 -7.03 9.23
N ARG A 56 -2.70 -5.74 9.51
CA ARG A 56 -3.80 -4.77 9.55
C ARG A 56 -4.46 -4.62 8.18
N TYR A 57 -3.69 -4.70 7.09
CA TYR A 57 -4.25 -4.68 5.75
C TYR A 57 -5.02 -5.97 5.43
N SER A 58 -4.36 -7.13 5.58
CA SER A 58 -4.90 -8.44 5.17
C SER A 58 -6.18 -8.83 5.93
N SER A 59 -6.32 -8.41 7.20
CA SER A 59 -7.54 -8.61 7.99
C SER A 59 -8.77 -7.85 7.45
N ARG A 60 -8.57 -6.79 6.68
CA ARG A 60 -9.63 -5.92 6.11
C ARG A 60 -9.71 -5.96 4.59
N ALA A 61 -8.79 -6.67 3.94
CA ALA A 61 -8.65 -6.61 2.49
C ALA A 61 -9.87 -7.26 1.80
N PRO A 62 -10.42 -6.65 0.73
CA PRO A 62 -11.66 -7.10 0.09
C PRO A 62 -11.49 -8.34 -0.81
N TYR A 63 -10.41 -9.10 -0.67
CA TYR A 63 -10.14 -10.26 -1.51
C TYR A 63 -11.00 -11.46 -1.12
N ARG A 64 -11.90 -11.84 -2.03
CA ARG A 64 -12.66 -13.10 -1.92
C ARG A 64 -11.79 -14.32 -2.23
N ASP A 65 -10.85 -14.19 -3.15
CA ASP A 65 -9.88 -15.22 -3.48
C ASP A 65 -8.71 -15.20 -2.49
N LYS A 66 -8.59 -16.28 -1.71
CA LYS A 66 -7.54 -16.43 -0.70
C LYS A 66 -6.16 -16.68 -1.31
N ALA A 67 -6.07 -17.33 -2.47
CA ALA A 67 -4.80 -17.55 -3.15
C ALA A 67 -4.26 -16.23 -3.69
N LEU A 68 -5.14 -15.39 -4.24
CA LEU A 68 -4.76 -14.04 -4.69
C LEU A 68 -4.28 -13.18 -3.53
N LEU A 69 -5.00 -13.19 -2.39
CA LEU A 69 -4.58 -12.48 -1.18
C LEU A 69 -3.22 -12.96 -0.67
N ALA A 70 -2.99 -14.27 -0.63
CA ALA A 70 -1.72 -14.85 -0.17
C ALA A 70 -0.55 -14.42 -1.06
N ARG A 71 -0.71 -14.44 -2.39
CA ARG A 71 0.31 -13.95 -3.33
C ARG A 71 0.57 -12.45 -3.17
N TYR A 72 -0.49 -11.67 -2.98
CA TYR A 72 -0.36 -10.24 -2.77
C TYR A 72 0.42 -9.93 -1.48
N VAL A 73 0.04 -10.56 -0.37
CA VAL A 73 0.70 -10.45 0.93
C VAL A 73 2.17 -10.87 0.84
N GLU A 74 2.48 -11.97 0.15
CA GLU A 74 3.87 -12.38 -0.06
C GLU A 74 4.67 -11.33 -0.83
N GLY A 75 4.08 -10.71 -1.86
CA GLY A 75 4.70 -9.59 -2.55
C GLY A 75 5.01 -8.41 -1.62
N LEU A 76 4.12 -8.11 -0.66
CA LEU A 76 4.37 -7.05 0.32
C LEU A 76 5.52 -7.39 1.28
N ARG A 77 5.63 -8.65 1.73
CA ARG A 77 6.76 -9.12 2.55
C ARG A 77 8.08 -9.01 1.82
N LEU A 78 8.12 -9.48 0.59
CA LEU A 78 9.30 -9.40 -0.27
C LEU A 78 9.73 -7.95 -0.54
N ALA A 79 8.77 -7.02 -0.58
CA ALA A 79 9.02 -5.59 -0.69
C ALA A 79 9.56 -4.95 0.61
N GLY A 80 9.56 -5.69 1.73
CA GLY A 80 10.08 -5.24 3.02
C GLY A 80 9.08 -4.43 3.85
N LEU A 81 7.77 -4.56 3.57
CA LEU A 81 6.74 -3.94 4.43
C LEU A 81 6.63 -4.71 5.75
N PRO A 82 6.38 -4.00 6.88
CA PRO A 82 6.25 -4.63 8.19
C PRO A 82 4.96 -5.46 8.30
N GLU A 83 4.99 -6.50 9.15
CA GLU A 83 3.80 -7.30 9.49
C GLU A 83 2.76 -6.47 10.25
#